data_AF-A0A9X6B1W9-F1
#
_entry.id   AF-A0A9X6B1W9-F1
#
_cell.length_a   1.000
_cell.length_b   1.000
_cell.length_c   1.000
_cell.angle_alpha   90.00
_cell.angle_beta   90.00
_cell.angle_gamma   90.00
#
_symmetry.space_group_name_H-M   'P 1'
#
loop_
_entity.id
_entity.type
_entity.pdbx_description
1 polymer ?
#
loop_
_entity_poly.entity_id
_entity_poly.type
_entity_poly.pdbx_seq_one_letter_code
_entity_poly.pdbx_strand_id
1 'polypeptide(L)'
;MSENQFHGYIGTYTKAESKGIYKFILDTNIGELKGIELAAHIGSPTYVTISHNNEYLYSVAKDNGLGGIASFSIHNKSGNLNSISMQVLEGASPCYVSVNRENSIV
;
A
#
# COMPACT_ATOMS: atom_id res chain seq x y z
N MET A 1 -4.92 -17.84 -10.48
CA MET A 1 -3.79 -18.09 -9.55
C MET A 1 -4.02 -19.46 -8.95
N SER A 2 -2.99 -20.24 -8.66
CA SER A 2 -3.16 -21.49 -7.89
C SER A 2 -3.70 -21.14 -6.50
N GLU A 3 -4.37 -22.07 -5.82
CA GLU A 3 -5.02 -21.85 -4.51
C GLU A 3 -4.06 -21.36 -3.39
N ASN A 4 -2.76 -21.34 -3.65
CA ASN A 4 -1.69 -21.09 -2.67
C ASN A 4 -0.82 -19.86 -2.99
N GLN A 5 -1.27 -18.97 -3.90
CA GLN A 5 -0.58 -17.72 -4.25
C GLN A 5 -1.38 -16.48 -3.84
N PHE A 6 -0.74 -15.58 -3.09
CA PHE A 6 -1.37 -14.36 -2.56
C PHE A 6 -0.59 -13.12 -2.98
N HIS A 7 -1.29 -12.06 -3.37
CA HIS A 7 -0.70 -10.74 -3.51
C HIS A 7 -0.55 -10.08 -2.13
N GLY A 8 0.59 -9.44 -1.90
CA GLY A 8 0.82 -8.65 -0.69
C GLY A 8 1.54 -7.34 -1.00
N TYR A 9 1.53 -6.43 -0.02
CA TYR A 9 2.10 -5.10 -0.12
C TYR A 9 2.98 -4.78 1.08
N ILE A 10 4.05 -4.02 0.85
CA ILE A 10 5.04 -3.62 1.86
C ILE A 10 5.11 -2.09 1.88
N GLY A 11 4.72 -1.52 3.02
CA GLY A 11 5.00 -0.13 3.36
C GLY A 11 6.45 0.07 3.81
N THR A 12 7.00 1.25 3.61
CA THR A 12 8.44 1.52 3.80
C THR A 12 8.72 2.93 4.31
N TYR A 13 9.96 3.15 4.77
CA TYR A 13 10.55 4.49 4.83
C TYR A 13 11.30 4.77 3.53
N THR A 14 11.13 5.96 2.96
CA THR A 14 11.80 6.39 1.73
C THR A 14 12.98 7.34 2.00
N LYS A 15 13.66 7.16 3.13
CA LYS A 15 14.83 7.98 3.52
C LYS A 15 16.14 7.53 2.86
N ALA A 16 16.15 6.35 2.26
CA ALA A 16 17.30 5.74 1.60
C ALA A 16 16.87 5.19 0.23
N GLU A 17 17.11 3.91 -0.07
CA GLU A 17 16.90 3.33 -1.40
C GLU A 17 15.42 3.11 -1.76
N SER A 18 14.55 2.97 -0.76
CA SER A 18 13.14 2.68 -0.99
C SER A 18 12.42 3.83 -1.68
N LYS A 19 11.60 3.50 -2.68
CA LYS A 19 10.86 4.47 -3.50
C LYS A 19 9.38 4.60 -3.13
N GLY A 20 8.88 3.80 -2.19
CA GLY A 20 7.48 3.81 -1.77
C GLY A 20 6.94 2.42 -1.41
N ILE A 21 5.75 2.09 -1.91
CA ILE A 21 5.06 0.81 -1.64
C ILE A 21 5.55 -0.23 -2.64
N TYR A 22 5.90 -1.41 -2.15
CA TYR A 22 6.25 -2.56 -2.98
C TYR A 22 5.14 -3.60 -2.93
N LYS A 23 4.99 -4.38 -4.00
CA LYS A 23 4.12 -5.57 -4.01
C LYS A 23 4.94 -6.82 -4.22
N PHE A 24 4.37 -7.95 -3.81
CA PHE A 24 4.97 -9.27 -3.94
C PHE A 24 3.89 -10.34 -4.13
N ILE A 25 4.33 -11.55 -4.49
CA ILE A 25 3.51 -12.76 -4.45
C ILE A 25 4.07 -13.69 -3.37
N LEU A 26 3.25 -14.05 -2.40
CA LEU A 26 3.54 -15.13 -1.45
C LEU A 26 3.10 -16.46 -2.06
N ASP A 27 4.06 -17.37 -2.27
CA ASP A 27 3.80 -18.75 -2.69
C ASP A 27 3.88 -19.66 -1.47
N THR A 28 2.71 -20.03 -0.94
CA THR A 28 2.62 -20.80 0.31
C THR A 28 2.98 -22.28 0.14
N ASN A 29 3.08 -22.79 -1.09
CA ASN A 29 3.57 -24.16 -1.31
C ASN A 29 5.04 -24.31 -0.93
N ILE A 30 5.83 -23.27 -1.19
CA ILE A 30 7.28 -23.29 -0.98
C ILE A 30 7.73 -22.30 0.11
N GLY A 31 6.82 -21.46 0.62
CA GLY A 31 7.09 -20.51 1.69
C GLY A 31 7.92 -19.29 1.27
N GLU A 32 7.83 -18.87 0.01
CA GLU A 32 8.69 -17.81 -0.54
C GLU A 32 7.90 -16.58 -1.02
N LEU A 33 8.56 -15.42 -0.95
CA LEU A 33 8.12 -14.19 -1.61
C LEU A 33 8.77 -14.08 -2.99
N LYS A 34 7.97 -13.87 -4.03
CA LYS A 34 8.39 -13.75 -5.43
C LYS A 34 7.93 -12.43 -6.02
N GLY A 35 8.59 -12.00 -7.11
CA GLY A 35 8.14 -10.88 -7.93
C GLY A 35 8.02 -9.57 -7.16
N ILE A 36 8.98 -9.30 -6.27
CA ILE A 36 9.01 -8.04 -5.51
C ILE A 36 9.25 -6.89 -6.47
N GLU A 37 8.30 -5.99 -6.58
CA GLU A 37 8.37 -4.84 -7.49
C GLU A 37 7.76 -3.60 -6.86
N LEU A 38 8.19 -2.43 -7.33
CA LEU A 38 7.64 -1.16 -6.88
C LEU A 38 6.20 -1.03 -7.38
N ALA A 39 5.26 -0.89 -6.45
CA ALA A 39 3.84 -0.76 -6.76
C ALA A 39 3.38 0.70 -6.82
N ALA A 40 3.94 1.58 -5.99
CA ALA A 40 3.64 3.01 -6.01
C ALA A 40 4.84 3.85 -5.53
N HIS A 41 5.12 4.92 -6.26
CA HIS A 41 6.02 5.99 -5.81
C HIS A 41 5.30 6.89 -4.83
N ILE A 42 5.72 6.90 -3.57
CA ILE A 42 5.10 7.70 -2.52
C ILE A 42 6.08 7.89 -1.36
N GLY A 43 6.07 9.07 -0.74
CA GLY A 43 6.95 9.38 0.37
C GLY A 43 6.54 8.67 1.66
N SER A 44 7.46 7.87 2.19
CA SER A 44 7.39 7.19 3.50
C SER A 44 6.01 6.58 3.83
N PRO A 45 5.50 5.63 3.03
CA PRO A 45 4.26 4.92 3.30
C PRO A 45 4.46 3.88 4.41
N THR A 46 4.70 4.35 5.64
CA THR A 46 5.11 3.51 6.78
C THR A 46 4.03 2.55 7.27
N TYR A 47 2.78 2.80 6.90
CA TYR A 47 1.65 1.92 7.16
C TYR A 47 0.79 1.80 5.92
N VAL A 48 0.29 0.59 5.64
CA VAL A 48 -0.64 0.29 4.55
C VAL A 48 -1.77 -0.57 5.09
N THR A 49 -2.98 -0.37 4.57
CA THR A 49 -4.14 -1.22 4.85
C THR A 49 -4.92 -1.48 3.56
N ILE A 50 -5.57 -2.63 3.48
CA ILE A 50 -6.42 -3.01 2.34
C ILE A 50 -7.87 -2.95 2.82
N SER A 51 -8.75 -2.46 1.95
CA SER A 51 -10.21 -2.58 2.10
C SER A 51 -10.66 -4.04 2.24
N HIS A 52 -11.75 -4.29 2.96
CA HIS A 52 -12.22 -5.65 3.23
C HIS A 52 -12.65 -6.42 1.97
N ASN A 53 -12.91 -5.72 0.86
CA ASN A 53 -13.24 -6.31 -0.43
C ASN A 53 -12.02 -6.45 -1.37
N ASN A 54 -10.81 -6.10 -0.91
CA ASN A 54 -9.55 -6.14 -1.67
C ASN A 54 -9.52 -5.25 -2.93
N GLU A 55 -10.38 -4.23 -3.03
CA GLU A 55 -10.44 -3.36 -4.22
C GLU A 55 -9.55 -2.11 -4.08
N TYR A 56 -9.27 -1.72 -2.83
CA TYR A 56 -8.54 -0.50 -2.49
C TYR A 56 -7.43 -0.74 -1.47
N LEU A 57 -6.34 -0.01 -1.63
CA LEU A 57 -5.25 0.13 -0.66
C LEU A 57 -5.16 1.58 -0.20
N TYR A 58 -5.00 1.77 1.11
CA TYR A 58 -4.72 3.06 1.72
C TYR A 58 -3.36 3.03 2.40
N SER A 59 -2.64 4.14 2.33
CA SER A 59 -1.33 4.25 2.98
C SER A 59 -1.17 5.59 3.69
N VAL A 60 -0.30 5.60 4.69
CA VAL A 60 0.33 6.83 5.14
C VAL A 60 1.05 7.48 3.95
N ALA A 61 1.04 8.81 3.92
CA ALA A 61 1.70 9.62 2.91
C ALA A 61 2.51 10.74 3.56
N LYS A 62 3.64 11.05 2.95
CA LYS A 62 4.45 12.23 3.22
C LYS A 62 4.80 12.91 1.91
N ASP A 63 4.59 14.22 1.84
CA ASP A 63 4.97 15.04 0.69
C ASP A 63 5.48 16.40 1.14
N ASN A 64 6.77 16.69 0.92
CA ASN A 64 7.38 18.01 1.18
C ASN A 64 7.09 18.65 2.55
N GLY A 65 7.06 17.84 3.62
CA GLY A 65 6.77 18.33 4.98
C GLY A 65 5.28 18.32 5.36
N LEU A 66 4.43 17.92 4.42
CA LEU A 66 3.02 17.59 4.62
C LEU A 66 2.87 16.10 4.95
N GLY A 67 1.87 15.79 5.74
CA GLY A 67 1.54 14.44 6.18
C GLY A 67 0.06 14.13 5.94
N GLY A 68 -0.25 12.87 5.63
CA GLY A 68 -1.64 12.47 5.42
C GLY A 68 -1.78 11.05 4.88
N ILE A 69 -2.77 10.84 4.03
CA ILE A 69 -3.17 9.53 3.50
C ILE A 69 -3.22 9.56 1.97
N ALA A 70 -2.81 8.47 1.34
CA ALA A 70 -3.01 8.22 -0.08
C ALA A 70 -3.90 6.98 -0.29
N SER A 71 -4.65 6.98 -1.39
CA SER A 71 -5.53 5.89 -1.79
C SER A 71 -5.22 5.40 -3.19
N PHE A 72 -5.33 4.09 -3.38
CA PHE A 72 -5.04 3.38 -4.61
C PHE A 72 -6.12 2.34 -4.89
N SER A 73 -6.45 2.12 -6.16
CA SER A 73 -7.23 0.93 -6.59
C SER A 73 -6.28 -0.23 -6.87
N ILE A 74 -6.72 -1.44 -6.55
CA ILE A 74 -5.99 -2.68 -6.77
C ILE A 74 -6.51 -3.35 -8.04
N HIS A 75 -5.62 -3.64 -8.99
CA HIS A 75 -5.99 -4.42 -10.16
C HIS A 75 -6.09 -5.91 -9.82
N ASN A 76 -7.31 -6.46 -9.84
CA ASN A 76 -7.68 -7.82 -9.38
C ASN A 76 -6.79 -8.97 -9.88
N LYS A 77 -6.18 -8.87 -11.07
CA LYS A 77 -5.34 -9.95 -11.62
C LYS A 77 -3.84 -9.78 -11.37
N SER A 78 -3.35 -8.55 -11.28
CA SER A 78 -1.90 -8.28 -11.21
C SER A 78 -1.44 -7.73 -9.87
N GLY A 79 -2.38 -7.30 -9.02
CA GLY A 79 -2.08 -6.58 -7.79
C GLY A 79 -1.46 -5.20 -8.01
N ASN A 80 -1.43 -4.68 -9.25
CA ASN A 80 -0.93 -3.34 -9.52
C ASN A 80 -1.79 -2.29 -8.81
N LEU A 81 -1.14 -1.24 -8.31
CA LEU A 81 -1.82 -0.10 -7.71
C LEU A 81 -1.99 1.00 -8.75
N ASN A 82 -3.19 1.56 -8.85
CA ASN A 82 -3.42 2.81 -9.56
C ASN A 82 -3.80 3.90 -8.56
N SER A 83 -3.07 5.02 -8.59
CA SER A 83 -3.35 6.16 -7.70
C SER A 83 -4.77 6.69 -7.92
N ILE A 84 -5.49 6.94 -6.83
CA ILE A 84 -6.81 7.56 -6.85
C ILE A 84 -6.70 9.00 -6.34
N SER A 85 -6.24 9.16 -5.10
CA SER A 85 -6.12 10.47 -4.46
C SER A 85 -5.06 10.47 -3.36
N MET A 86 -4.57 11.65 -3.04
CA MET A 86 -3.71 11.90 -1.89
C MET A 86 -4.26 13.12 -1.16
N GLN A 87 -4.43 13.01 0.15
CA GLN A 87 -4.90 14.08 1.02
C GLN A 87 -3.86 14.29 2.10
N VAL A 88 -3.18 15.44 2.04
CA VAL A 88 -2.09 15.81 2.94
C VAL A 88 -2.33 17.20 3.52
N LEU A 89 -1.90 17.39 4.75
CA LEU A 89 -1.98 18.64 5.49
C LEU A 89 -0.60 19.00 6.05
N GLU A 90 -0.42 20.25 6.44
CA GLU A 90 0.80 20.69 7.09
C GLU A 90 1.02 19.90 8.39
N GLY A 91 2.23 19.36 8.56
CA GLY A 91 2.62 18.65 9.76
C GLY A 91 3.12 17.22 9.51
N ALA A 92 3.30 16.50 10.61
CA ALA A 92 3.83 15.15 10.57
C ALA A 92 2.83 14.17 9.95
N SER A 93 3.34 13.18 9.22
CA SER A 93 2.53 12.05 8.74
C SER A 93 1.97 11.23 9.91
N PRO A 94 0.75 10.70 9.80
CA PRO A 94 0.21 9.77 10.78
C PRO A 94 1.06 8.50 10.88
N CYS A 95 0.95 7.80 12.01
CA CYS A 95 1.70 6.56 12.25
C CYS A 95 0.91 5.28 11.94
N TYR A 96 -0.39 5.40 11.65
CA TYR A 96 -1.31 4.29 11.43
C TYR A 96 -2.47 4.70 10.51
N VAL A 97 -2.97 3.76 9.72
CA VAL A 97 -4.19 3.91 8.90
C VAL A 97 -4.98 2.61 8.93
N SER A 98 -6.30 2.70 9.01
CA SER A 98 -7.23 1.56 8.95
C SER A 98 -8.46 1.94 8.13
N VAL A 99 -9.25 0.95 7.75
CA VAL A 99 -10.53 1.16 7.07
C VAL A 99 -11.64 0.53 7.92
N ASN A 100 -12.79 1.19 8.00
CA ASN A 100 -13.95 0.62 8.69
C ASN A 100 -14.50 -0.62 7.95
N ARG A 101 -15.36 -1.38 8.62
CA ARG A 101 -15.93 -2.64 8.07
C ARG A 101 -16.71 -2.42 6.78
N GLU A 102 -17.34 -1.26 6.65
CA GLU A 102 -18.17 -0.88 5.51
C GLU A 102 -17.35 -0.32 4.33
N ASN A 103 -16.03 -0.21 4.46
CA ASN A 103 -15.13 0.38 3.45
C ASN A 103 -15.50 1.81 3.02
N SER A 104 -16.08 2.59 3.93
CA SER A 104 -16.55 3.97 3.67
C SER A 104 -15.75 5.04 4.41
N ILE A 105 -14.96 4.67 5.42
CA ILE A 105 -14.17 5.57 6.26
C ILE A 105 -12.76 5.01 6.41
N VAL A 106 -11.78 5.92 6.29
CA VAL A 106 -10.34 5.68 6.45
C VAL A 106 -9.78 6.67 7.46
#